data_AF-A0A7L1H072-F1
#
_entry.id   AF-A0A7L1H072-F1
#
_cell.length_a   1.000
_cell.length_b   1.000
_cell.length_c   1.000
_cell.angle_alpha   90.00
_cell.angle_beta   90.00
_cell.angle_gamma   90.00
#
_symmetry.space_group_name_H-M   'P 1'
#
loop_
_entity.id
_entity.type
_entity.pdbx_description
1 polymer ?
#
loop_
_entity_poly.entity_id
_entity_poly.type
_entity_poly.pdbx_seq_one_letter_code
_entity_poly.pdbx_strand_id
1 'polypeptide(L)'
;MISIHVQILLIFFFWHSDCHIISRIEECGLSCSQGIHCKSKPSSGIFNSFCHDAPASLSSLVLKSMKISTVMKCVQGSQCSLHLNIKGTLSLDENIRGLEICTLSLDTQQSQCISVRFARKNPKMLNGKKVQIQYNCFEVNVAQHIYVTMKTVPNYCEVKLRQEYYVEAGKFEYNVDRARKIISVNVSSSLRDQDYYIRLCHKWFACEDAGAFAVIKGKESLKSVSLKYSQLLPCLCIE
;
A
#
# COMPACT_ATOMS: atom_id res chain seq x y z
N MET A 1 18.16 -47.74 37.15
CA MET A 1 18.03 -46.28 36.98
C MET A 1 18.43 -45.92 35.56
N ILE A 2 17.47 -45.73 34.66
CA ILE A 2 17.73 -45.39 33.26
C ILE A 2 17.38 -43.90 33.10
N SER A 3 18.40 -43.08 32.90
CA SER A 3 18.27 -41.63 32.71
C SER A 3 17.93 -41.36 31.25
N ILE A 4 16.71 -40.88 30.98
CA ILE A 4 16.26 -40.48 29.65
C ILE A 4 16.57 -38.99 29.50
N HIS A 5 17.60 -38.66 28.73
CA HIS A 5 17.93 -37.29 28.36
C HIS A 5 16.96 -36.82 27.26
N VAL A 6 15.98 -36.01 27.63
CA VAL A 6 15.09 -35.33 26.68
C VAL A 6 15.79 -34.08 26.17
N GLN A 7 16.27 -34.12 24.93
CA GLN A 7 16.90 -32.99 24.27
C GLN A 7 15.82 -32.17 23.54
N ILE A 8 15.45 -31.03 24.12
CA ILE A 8 14.48 -30.10 23.55
C ILE A 8 15.12 -29.36 22.38
N LEU A 9 14.67 -29.65 21.16
CA LEU A 9 15.12 -29.02 19.93
C LEU A 9 14.29 -27.75 19.69
N LEU A 10 14.86 -26.59 20.01
CA LEU A 10 14.26 -25.28 19.72
C LEU A 10 14.37 -24.99 18.22
N ILE A 11 13.28 -25.21 17.49
CA ILE A 11 13.16 -24.80 16.09
C ILE A 11 12.90 -23.29 16.05
N PHE A 12 13.94 -22.52 15.73
CA PHE A 12 13.79 -21.12 15.37
C PHE A 12 13.11 -21.03 13.99
N PHE A 13 11.82 -20.70 13.98
CA PHE A 13 11.16 -20.24 12.76
C PHE A 13 11.74 -18.89 12.36
N PHE A 14 12.74 -18.90 11.48
CA PHE A 14 13.14 -17.72 10.73
C PHE A 14 12.01 -17.38 9.77
N TRP A 15 11.12 -16.46 10.19
CA TRP A 15 10.27 -15.75 9.24
C TRP A 15 11.16 -14.90 8.34
N HIS A 16 11.53 -15.44 7.18
CA HIS A 16 11.98 -14.63 6.04
C HIS A 16 10.77 -13.83 5.56
N SER A 17 10.61 -12.60 6.08
CA SER A 17 9.75 -11.61 5.43
C SER A 17 10.54 -11.05 4.26
N ASP A 18 10.12 -11.38 3.04
CA ASP A 18 10.73 -10.87 1.81
C ASP A 18 10.82 -9.34 1.85
N CYS A 19 12.03 -8.81 1.70
CA CYS A 19 12.29 -7.39 1.60
C CYS A 19 11.74 -6.88 0.25
N HIS A 20 10.55 -6.30 0.26
CA HIS A 20 9.99 -5.70 -0.95
C HIS A 20 10.59 -4.31 -1.18
N ILE A 21 11.53 -4.22 -2.13
CA ILE A 21 12.05 -2.95 -2.64
C ILE A 21 10.89 -2.16 -3.27
N ILE A 22 10.67 -0.93 -2.79
CA ILE A 22 9.66 -0.03 -3.36
C ILE A 22 10.09 0.36 -4.77
N SER A 23 9.24 0.02 -5.74
CA SER A 23 9.45 0.37 -7.14
C SER A 23 9.33 1.88 -7.35
N ARG A 24 10.22 2.46 -8.16
CA ARG A 24 10.16 3.87 -8.55
C ARG A 24 9.39 4.06 -9.85
N ILE A 25 8.64 5.16 -9.91
CA ILE A 25 7.95 5.63 -11.10
C ILE A 25 8.30 7.09 -11.35
N GLU A 26 8.40 7.49 -12.61
CA GLU A 26 8.60 8.90 -12.99
C GLU A 26 7.27 9.65 -12.96
N GLU A 27 6.26 9.03 -13.56
CA GLU A 27 4.89 9.53 -13.60
C GLU A 27 3.90 8.49 -13.09
N CYS A 28 2.83 8.99 -12.48
CA CYS A 28 1.68 8.18 -12.14
C CYS A 28 0.62 8.32 -13.23
N GLY A 29 -0.26 7.33 -13.37
CA GLY A 29 -1.36 7.37 -14.31
C GLY A 29 -2.25 6.13 -14.25
N LEU A 30 -3.07 6.01 -15.29
CA LEU A 30 -3.90 4.84 -15.55
C LEU A 30 -3.28 4.04 -16.70
N SER A 31 -3.17 2.73 -16.54
CA SER A 31 -2.87 1.83 -17.65
C SER A 31 -3.84 0.65 -17.69
N CYS A 32 -4.12 0.16 -18.90
CA CYS A 32 -5.02 -0.96 -19.14
C CYS A 32 -4.37 -1.95 -20.11
N SER A 33 -4.82 -3.20 -20.08
CA SER A 33 -4.35 -4.26 -20.97
C SER A 33 -4.43 -3.85 -22.45
N GLN A 34 -3.49 -4.35 -23.26
CA GLN A 34 -3.42 -4.06 -24.70
C GLN A 34 -4.76 -4.27 -25.42
N GLY A 35 -5.09 -3.32 -26.30
CA GLY A 35 -6.33 -3.31 -27.08
C GLY A 35 -7.57 -2.85 -26.30
N ILE A 36 -7.43 -2.42 -25.04
CA ILE A 36 -8.51 -1.79 -24.28
C ILE A 36 -8.16 -0.33 -24.02
N HIS A 37 -8.98 0.57 -24.57
CA HIS A 37 -8.88 1.99 -24.27
C HIS A 37 -9.69 2.28 -23.01
N CYS A 38 -9.05 2.89 -22.01
CA CYS A 38 -9.68 3.27 -20.77
C CYS A 38 -9.36 4.73 -20.41
N LYS A 39 -10.27 5.38 -19.69
CA LYS A 39 -10.11 6.75 -19.21
C LYS A 39 -10.50 6.82 -17.74
N SER A 40 -9.71 7.52 -16.93
CA SER A 40 -10.03 7.81 -15.55
C SER A 40 -10.61 9.22 -15.41
N LYS A 41 -11.46 9.40 -14.40
CA LYS A 41 -11.86 10.71 -13.90
C LYS A 41 -11.96 10.64 -12.37
N PRO A 42 -11.65 11.72 -11.64
CA PRO A 42 -11.99 11.83 -10.24
C PRO A 42 -13.48 11.55 -10.04
N SER A 43 -13.82 10.81 -8.99
CA SER A 43 -15.20 10.51 -8.61
C SER A 43 -15.43 11.06 -7.22
N SER A 44 -16.54 11.78 -7.03
CA SER A 44 -16.99 12.17 -5.68
C SER A 44 -17.56 10.99 -4.89
N GLY A 45 -17.65 9.79 -5.48
CA GLY A 45 -18.26 8.60 -4.87
C GLY A 45 -19.79 8.65 -4.77
N ILE A 46 -20.41 9.80 -4.99
CA ILE A 46 -21.86 10.01 -4.82
C ILE A 46 -22.67 9.20 -5.84
N PHE A 47 -22.28 9.23 -7.12
CA PHE A 47 -23.04 8.57 -8.20
C PHE A 47 -22.96 7.04 -8.23
N ASN A 48 -22.08 6.46 -7.42
CA ASN A 48 -21.84 5.01 -7.36
C ASN A 48 -21.88 4.50 -5.89
N SER A 49 -22.49 5.30 -5.01
CA SER A 49 -22.62 5.05 -3.58
C SER A 49 -23.59 3.90 -3.31
N PHE A 50 -24.78 3.97 -3.89
CA PHE A 50 -25.80 2.93 -3.82
C PHE A 50 -25.45 1.80 -4.77
N CYS A 51 -25.64 0.57 -4.28
CA CYS A 51 -25.45 -0.61 -5.11
C CYS A 51 -26.80 -1.06 -5.69
N HIS A 52 -26.72 -1.69 -6.85
CA HIS A 52 -27.85 -2.30 -7.55
C HIS A 52 -27.75 -3.82 -7.43
N ASP A 53 -28.90 -4.49 -7.57
CA ASP A 53 -28.92 -5.94 -7.74
C ASP A 53 -28.26 -6.33 -9.05
N ALA A 54 -27.43 -7.37 -9.01
CA ALA A 54 -26.75 -7.88 -10.18
C ALA A 54 -27.76 -8.59 -11.11
N PRO A 55 -27.72 -8.35 -12.44
CA PRO A 55 -28.47 -9.16 -13.39
C PRO A 55 -28.12 -10.64 -13.23
N ALA A 56 -29.09 -11.54 -13.45
CA ALA A 56 -28.87 -12.99 -13.31
C ALA A 56 -27.76 -13.54 -14.23
N SER A 57 -27.47 -12.86 -15.35
CA SER A 57 -26.38 -13.20 -16.26
C SER A 57 -24.99 -12.78 -15.75
N LEU A 58 -24.92 -11.86 -14.77
CA LEU A 58 -23.67 -11.31 -14.29
C LEU A 58 -23.06 -12.20 -13.21
N SER A 59 -21.88 -12.75 -13.48
CA SER A 59 -21.13 -13.52 -12.48
C SER A 59 -20.61 -12.62 -11.35
N SER A 60 -20.78 -13.05 -10.09
CA SER A 60 -20.15 -12.40 -8.94
C SER A 60 -18.62 -12.38 -9.02
N LEU A 61 -18.04 -13.32 -9.78
CA LEU A 61 -16.61 -13.45 -10.00
C LEU A 61 -16.09 -12.57 -11.14
N VAL A 62 -16.82 -11.56 -11.61
CA VAL A 62 -16.31 -10.65 -12.64
C VAL A 62 -15.05 -9.92 -12.15
N LEU A 63 -15.03 -9.44 -10.92
CA LEU A 63 -13.81 -8.93 -10.28
C LEU A 63 -12.98 -10.12 -9.80
N LYS A 64 -11.85 -10.38 -10.48
CA LYS A 64 -11.03 -11.57 -10.25
C LYS A 64 -10.03 -11.37 -9.12
N SER A 65 -9.37 -10.22 -9.08
CA SER A 65 -8.32 -9.96 -8.09
C SER A 65 -8.02 -8.48 -7.97
N MET A 66 -7.58 -8.06 -6.78
CA MET A 66 -6.94 -6.78 -6.51
C MET A 66 -5.58 -7.05 -5.89
N LYS A 67 -4.55 -6.36 -6.36
CA LYS A 67 -3.22 -6.34 -5.75
C LYS A 67 -2.84 -4.90 -5.45
N ILE A 68 -2.38 -4.65 -4.24
CA ILE A 68 -1.98 -3.34 -3.77
C ILE A 68 -0.50 -3.39 -3.45
N SER A 69 0.22 -2.33 -3.81
CA SER A 69 1.65 -2.17 -3.54
C SER A 69 1.97 -0.69 -3.39
N THR A 70 3.07 -0.37 -2.73
CA THR A 70 3.57 1.00 -2.64
C THR A 70 4.59 1.25 -3.74
N VAL A 71 4.52 2.42 -4.36
CA VAL A 71 5.51 2.91 -5.33
C VAL A 71 5.95 4.32 -4.95
N MET A 72 7.16 4.68 -5.33
CA MET A 72 7.73 5.99 -5.05
C MET A 72 7.80 6.81 -6.33
N LYS A 73 7.17 7.99 -6.33
CA LYS A 73 7.28 8.96 -7.42
C LYS A 73 8.33 9.99 -7.05
N CYS A 74 9.38 10.09 -7.85
CA CYS A 74 10.44 11.09 -7.68
C CYS A 74 10.52 11.94 -8.95
N VAL A 75 10.13 13.21 -8.87
CA VAL A 75 10.33 14.16 -9.97
C VAL A 75 11.72 14.78 -9.82
N GLN A 76 12.42 14.98 -10.92
CA GLN A 76 13.78 15.51 -10.91
C GLN A 76 13.80 16.90 -10.24
N GLY A 77 14.56 17.02 -9.14
CA GLY A 77 14.66 18.28 -8.37
C GLY A 77 13.59 18.51 -7.31
N SER A 78 12.62 17.59 -7.11
CA SER A 78 11.63 17.67 -6.04
C SER A 78 11.82 16.56 -4.99
N GLN A 79 11.13 16.69 -3.85
CA GLN A 79 10.97 15.59 -2.90
C GLN A 79 10.18 14.44 -3.53
N CYS A 80 10.52 13.21 -3.17
CA CYS A 80 9.78 12.02 -3.58
C CYS A 80 8.50 11.88 -2.74
N SER A 81 7.42 11.39 -3.35
CA SER A 81 6.16 11.05 -2.67
C SER A 81 5.87 9.56 -2.83
N LEU A 82 5.16 8.98 -1.85
CA LEU A 82 4.69 7.60 -1.94
C LEU A 82 3.28 7.58 -2.52
N HIS A 83 3.03 6.58 -3.36
CA HIS A 83 1.75 6.37 -4.02
C HIS A 83 1.34 4.91 -3.92
N LEU A 84 0.04 4.64 -3.84
CA LEU A 84 -0.50 3.29 -3.96
C LEU A 84 -0.62 2.90 -5.42
N ASN A 85 0.01 1.79 -5.78
CA ASN A 85 -0.14 1.10 -7.04
C ASN A 85 -1.15 -0.05 -6.89
N ILE A 86 -2.34 0.17 -7.42
CA ILE A 86 -3.47 -0.76 -7.37
C ILE A 86 -3.63 -1.42 -8.73
N LYS A 87 -3.48 -2.74 -8.76
CA LYS A 87 -3.69 -3.59 -9.94
C LYS A 87 -4.96 -4.40 -9.78
N GLY A 88 -5.93 -4.16 -10.66
CA GLY A 88 -7.18 -4.91 -10.73
C GLY A 88 -7.22 -5.83 -11.94
N THR A 89 -7.77 -7.03 -11.77
CA THR A 89 -8.15 -7.91 -12.90
C THR A 89 -9.65 -8.10 -12.89
N LEU A 90 -10.29 -7.86 -14.03
CA LEU A 90 -11.71 -8.15 -14.23
C LEU A 90 -11.95 -8.91 -15.53
N SER A 91 -13.06 -9.63 -15.60
CA SER A 91 -13.65 -10.10 -16.86
C SER A 91 -14.63 -9.05 -17.37
N LEU A 92 -14.49 -8.60 -18.62
CA LEU A 92 -15.46 -7.67 -19.19
C LEU A 92 -16.83 -8.32 -19.33
N ASP A 93 -17.86 -7.60 -18.92
CA ASP A 93 -19.27 -7.99 -19.06
C ASP A 93 -20.06 -6.87 -19.73
N GLU A 94 -21.08 -7.20 -20.51
CA GLU A 94 -21.93 -6.20 -21.18
C GLU A 94 -22.59 -5.21 -20.20
N ASN A 95 -22.92 -5.67 -18.99
CA ASN A 95 -23.54 -4.88 -17.93
C ASN A 95 -22.55 -3.97 -17.19
N ILE A 96 -21.24 -4.13 -17.42
CA ILE A 96 -20.19 -3.37 -16.74
C ILE A 96 -19.57 -2.35 -17.68
N ARG A 97 -19.69 -1.06 -17.36
CA ARG A 97 -19.12 0.05 -18.15
C ARG A 97 -17.71 0.43 -17.73
N GLY A 98 -17.29 0.02 -16.54
CA GLY A 98 -16.08 0.52 -15.90
C GLY A 98 -15.89 -0.02 -14.50
N LEU A 99 -14.97 0.60 -13.78
CA LEU A 99 -14.70 0.37 -12.37
C LEU A 99 -14.63 1.69 -11.62
N GLU A 100 -14.83 1.61 -10.31
CA GLU A 100 -14.47 2.66 -9.37
C GLU A 100 -13.50 2.10 -8.33
N ILE A 101 -12.41 2.81 -8.10
CA ILE A 101 -11.40 2.46 -7.10
C ILE A 101 -11.41 3.59 -6.07
N CYS A 102 -11.59 3.24 -4.81
CA CYS A 102 -11.61 4.19 -3.71
C CYS A 102 -10.59 3.79 -2.65
N THR A 103 -9.93 4.78 -2.06
CA THR A 103 -9.11 4.67 -0.86
C THR A 103 -9.79 5.43 0.27
N LEU A 104 -9.70 4.88 1.48
CA LEU A 104 -10.11 5.54 2.73
C LEU A 104 -8.95 5.41 3.71
N SER A 105 -8.39 6.53 4.12
CA SER A 105 -7.44 6.55 5.25
C SER A 105 -8.23 6.32 6.54
N LEU A 106 -7.90 5.27 7.27
CA LEU A 106 -8.55 4.97 8.55
C LEU A 106 -8.07 5.90 9.66
N ASP A 107 -6.86 6.46 9.52
CA ASP A 107 -6.29 7.43 10.47
C ASP A 107 -6.98 8.81 10.37
N THR A 108 -7.27 9.28 9.15
CA THR A 108 -7.78 10.65 8.89
C THR A 108 -9.24 10.69 8.43
N GLN A 109 -9.83 9.52 8.14
CA GLN A 109 -11.14 9.37 7.49
C GLN A 109 -11.27 10.06 6.12
N GLN A 110 -10.15 10.49 5.51
CA GLN A 110 -10.16 11.07 4.18
C GLN A 110 -10.35 9.98 3.12
N SER A 111 -11.25 10.24 2.17
CA SER A 111 -11.52 9.32 1.06
C SER A 111 -11.20 9.96 -0.29
N GLN A 112 -10.67 9.15 -1.20
CA GLN A 112 -10.41 9.53 -2.58
C GLN A 112 -10.90 8.42 -3.50
N CYS A 113 -11.59 8.78 -4.58
CA CYS A 113 -12.13 7.82 -5.54
C CYS A 113 -11.81 8.22 -6.98
N ILE A 114 -11.55 7.23 -7.81
CA ILE A 114 -11.43 7.40 -9.26
C ILE A 114 -12.37 6.46 -9.98
N SER A 115 -13.02 6.95 -11.02
CA SER A 115 -13.86 6.17 -11.91
C SER A 115 -13.11 5.91 -13.21
N VAL A 116 -12.88 4.64 -13.54
CA VAL A 116 -12.30 4.17 -14.79
C VAL A 116 -13.43 3.71 -15.71
N ARG A 117 -13.50 4.26 -16.92
CA ARG A 117 -14.45 3.81 -17.95
C ARG A 117 -13.73 3.12 -19.08
N PHE A 118 -14.32 2.04 -19.59
CA PHE A 118 -13.82 1.34 -20.77
C PHE A 118 -14.49 1.90 -22.02
N ALA A 119 -13.69 2.37 -22.97
CA ALA A 119 -14.19 2.74 -24.28
C ALA A 119 -14.46 1.45 -25.07
N ARG A 120 -15.73 1.17 -25.33
CA ARG A 120 -16.16 -0.01 -26.10
C ARG A 120 -16.65 0.43 -27.47
N LYS A 121 -16.02 -0.06 -28.53
CA LYS A 121 -16.54 0.09 -29.90
C LYS A 121 -17.67 -0.90 -30.19
N ASN A 122 -17.63 -2.10 -29.60
CA ASN A 122 -18.68 -3.13 -29.69
C ASN A 122 -18.83 -3.87 -28.35
N PRO A 123 -19.94 -3.70 -27.60
CA PRO A 123 -20.11 -4.28 -26.25
C PRO A 123 -20.06 -5.81 -26.22
N LYS A 124 -20.66 -6.47 -27.22
CA LYS A 124 -20.80 -7.93 -27.28
C LYS A 124 -19.47 -8.65 -27.58
N MET A 125 -18.54 -8.00 -28.28
CA MET A 125 -17.32 -8.63 -28.79
C MET A 125 -16.22 -8.81 -27.73
N LEU A 126 -16.39 -8.21 -26.55
CA LEU A 126 -15.41 -8.24 -25.47
C LEU A 126 -15.89 -9.03 -24.24
N ASN A 127 -17.08 -9.64 -24.30
CA ASN A 127 -17.64 -10.36 -23.17
C ASN A 127 -16.72 -11.53 -22.73
N GLY A 128 -16.46 -11.66 -21.44
CA GLY A 128 -15.57 -12.66 -20.86
C GLY A 128 -14.07 -12.35 -20.97
N LYS A 129 -13.63 -11.39 -21.80
CA LYS A 129 -12.20 -11.05 -21.94
C LYS A 129 -11.64 -10.51 -20.63
N LYS A 130 -10.53 -11.09 -20.18
CA LYS A 130 -9.80 -10.61 -18.99
C LYS A 130 -9.07 -9.32 -19.31
N VAL A 131 -9.27 -8.32 -18.46
CA VAL A 131 -8.64 -7.00 -18.54
C VAL A 131 -7.90 -6.74 -17.25
N GLN A 132 -6.67 -6.28 -17.39
CA GLN A 132 -5.87 -5.79 -16.28
C GLN A 132 -5.86 -4.27 -16.32
N ILE A 133 -5.96 -3.67 -15.14
CA ILE A 133 -5.98 -2.23 -14.96
C ILE A 133 -5.01 -1.92 -13.83
N GLN A 134 -4.24 -0.86 -14.01
CA GLN A 134 -3.36 -0.34 -12.99
C GLN A 134 -3.60 1.15 -12.82
N TYR A 135 -3.76 1.57 -11.58
CA TYR A 135 -3.80 2.98 -11.19
C TYR A 135 -2.84 3.21 -10.03
N ASN A 136 -1.96 4.21 -10.16
CA ASN A 136 -0.85 4.42 -9.23
C ASN A 136 -0.68 5.87 -8.74
N CYS A 137 -1.75 6.67 -8.71
CA CYS A 137 -1.70 8.09 -8.33
C CYS A 137 -2.34 8.42 -6.97
N PHE A 138 -2.74 7.44 -6.16
CA PHE A 138 -3.23 7.74 -4.81
C PHE A 138 -2.03 8.02 -3.91
N GLU A 139 -1.78 9.29 -3.63
CA GLU A 139 -0.71 9.71 -2.73
C GLU A 139 -1.00 9.27 -1.30
N VAL A 140 0.02 8.74 -0.63
CA VAL A 140 -0.06 8.20 0.73
C VAL A 140 1.19 8.51 1.52
N ASN A 141 1.08 8.47 2.84
CA ASN A 141 2.20 8.64 3.76
C ASN A 141 2.59 7.30 4.40
N VAL A 142 3.83 7.25 4.90
CA VAL A 142 4.34 6.09 5.65
C VAL A 142 3.45 5.80 6.85
N ALA A 143 3.29 4.52 7.19
CA ALA A 143 2.54 4.05 8.34
C ALA A 143 1.05 4.47 8.36
N GLN A 144 0.49 4.83 7.20
CA GLN A 144 -0.96 4.99 7.03
C GLN A 144 -1.64 3.62 6.88
N HIS A 145 -2.81 3.50 7.50
CA HIS A 145 -3.70 2.35 7.33
C HIS A 145 -4.82 2.71 6.36
N ILE A 146 -4.79 2.08 5.18
CA ILE A 146 -5.68 2.42 4.06
C ILE A 146 -6.64 1.26 3.80
N TYR A 147 -7.93 1.57 3.72
CA TYR A 147 -8.97 0.67 3.24
C TYR A 147 -9.23 0.94 1.75
N VAL A 148 -8.94 -0.05 0.91
CA VAL A 148 -9.13 0.05 -0.55
C VAL A 148 -10.35 -0.74 -0.97
N THR A 149 -11.23 -0.11 -1.75
CA THR A 149 -12.40 -0.75 -2.35
C THR A 149 -12.37 -0.61 -3.87
N MET A 150 -12.67 -1.71 -4.57
CA MET A 150 -12.88 -1.73 -6.01
C MET A 150 -14.30 -2.22 -6.30
N LYS A 151 -15.06 -1.42 -7.05
CA LYS A 151 -16.44 -1.69 -7.43
C LYS A 151 -16.60 -1.61 -8.94
N THR A 152 -17.63 -2.25 -9.45
CA THR A 152 -18.08 -2.08 -10.83
C THR A 152 -18.77 -0.73 -11.04
N VAL A 153 -18.88 -0.31 -12.31
CA VAL A 153 -19.72 0.82 -12.72
C VAL A 153 -20.74 0.32 -13.75
N PRO A 154 -22.04 0.28 -13.43
CA PRO A 154 -22.65 0.64 -12.14
C PRO A 154 -22.21 -0.31 -11.00
N ASN A 155 -22.32 0.16 -9.76
CA ASN A 155 -21.99 -0.59 -8.55
C ASN A 155 -23.03 -1.71 -8.31
N TYR A 156 -22.59 -2.96 -8.35
CA TYR A 156 -23.43 -4.11 -8.00
C TYR A 156 -23.09 -4.63 -6.60
N CYS A 157 -24.11 -4.89 -5.78
CA CYS A 157 -23.93 -5.11 -4.33
C CYS A 157 -22.95 -6.24 -4.00
N GLU A 158 -23.02 -7.35 -4.74
CA GLU A 158 -22.20 -8.55 -4.53
C GLU A 158 -20.89 -8.54 -5.32
N VAL A 159 -20.66 -7.55 -6.19
CA VAL A 159 -19.50 -7.50 -7.10
C VAL A 159 -18.54 -6.39 -6.68
N LYS A 160 -17.84 -6.63 -5.56
CA LYS A 160 -16.85 -5.70 -5.00
C LYS A 160 -15.66 -6.43 -4.38
N LEU A 161 -14.49 -5.82 -4.48
CA LEU A 161 -13.29 -6.25 -3.77
C LEU A 161 -12.92 -5.22 -2.72
N ARG A 162 -12.46 -5.69 -1.57
CA ARG A 162 -12.07 -4.88 -0.41
C ARG A 162 -10.78 -5.45 0.16
N GLN A 163 -9.85 -4.58 0.50
CA GLN A 163 -8.59 -4.98 1.10
C GLN A 163 -8.04 -3.85 1.94
N GLU A 164 -7.54 -4.18 3.13
CA GLU A 164 -6.75 -3.28 3.95
C GLU A 164 -5.28 -3.33 3.52
N TYR A 165 -4.62 -2.19 3.56
CA TYR A 165 -3.23 -2.04 3.20
C TYR A 165 -2.52 -1.08 4.15
N TYR A 166 -1.40 -1.53 4.70
CA TYR A 166 -0.52 -0.71 5.52
C TYR A 166 0.63 -0.22 4.65
N VAL A 167 0.85 1.09 4.62
CA VAL A 167 1.89 1.70 3.80
C VAL A 167 3.23 1.54 4.49
N GLU A 168 4.06 0.66 3.95
CA GLU A 168 5.42 0.44 4.42
C GLU A 168 6.41 1.12 3.45
N ALA A 169 7.30 1.95 3.99
CA ALA A 169 8.34 2.66 3.21
C ALA A 169 9.69 1.93 3.20
N GLY A 170 9.79 0.83 3.96
CA GLY A 170 11.02 0.08 4.19
C GLY A 170 10.93 -0.65 5.53
N LYS A 171 11.76 -1.67 5.71
CA LYS A 171 11.90 -2.37 6.99
C LYS A 171 13.23 -2.01 7.62
N PHE A 172 13.17 -1.44 8.81
CA PHE A 172 14.31 -1.25 9.69
C PHE A 172 14.14 -2.13 10.92
N GLU A 173 15.26 -2.58 11.46
CA GLU A 173 15.33 -3.24 12.75
C GLU A 173 15.58 -2.17 13.82
N TYR A 174 15.03 -2.35 15.02
CA TYR A 174 15.31 -1.45 16.13
C TYR A 174 15.52 -2.22 17.43
N ASN A 175 16.33 -1.65 18.31
CA ASN A 175 16.58 -2.15 19.65
C ASN A 175 16.39 -1.04 20.68
N VAL A 176 15.79 -1.35 21.83
CA VAL A 176 15.49 -0.38 22.89
C VAL A 176 16.36 -0.63 24.11
N ASP A 177 17.32 0.25 24.37
CA ASP A 177 18.11 0.27 25.60
C ASP A 177 17.40 1.15 26.64
N ARG A 178 16.70 0.50 27.57
CA ARG A 178 15.93 1.17 28.63
C ARG A 178 16.81 1.83 29.69
N ALA A 179 18.00 1.29 29.95
CA ALA A 179 18.91 1.82 30.95
C ALA A 179 19.52 3.15 30.48
N ARG A 180 19.88 3.23 29.20
CA ARG A 180 20.48 4.42 28.59
C ARG A 180 19.46 5.37 27.96
N LYS A 181 18.19 4.96 27.89
CA LYS A 181 17.10 5.66 27.20
C LYS A 181 17.41 5.92 25.72
N ILE A 182 17.86 4.89 25.02
CA ILE A 182 18.27 4.94 23.60
C ILE A 182 17.47 3.92 22.78
N ILE A 183 17.04 4.33 21.59
CA ILE A 183 16.54 3.45 20.53
C ILE A 183 17.60 3.43 19.43
N SER A 184 18.16 2.25 19.13
CA SER A 184 19.08 2.05 18.01
C SER A 184 18.29 1.51 16.82
N VAL A 185 18.45 2.12 15.65
CA VAL A 185 17.75 1.75 14.41
C VAL A 185 18.77 1.32 13.38
N ASN A 186 18.56 0.15 12.76
CA ASN A 186 19.39 -0.43 11.71
C ASN A 186 18.57 -0.63 10.44
N VAL A 187 19.05 -0.11 9.32
CA VAL A 187 18.36 -0.22 8.02
C VAL A 187 19.05 -1.31 7.19
N SER A 188 18.26 -2.30 6.75
CA SER A 188 18.79 -3.40 5.93
C SER A 188 19.40 -2.88 4.61
N SER A 189 20.55 -3.46 4.22
CA SER A 189 21.42 -3.00 3.14
C SER A 189 20.82 -3.13 1.73
N SER A 190 19.66 -3.76 1.58
CA SER A 190 18.90 -3.89 0.31
C SER A 190 18.36 -2.55 -0.21
N LEU A 191 18.42 -1.52 0.64
CA LEU A 191 17.99 -0.16 0.36
C LEU A 191 19.17 0.67 -0.17
N ARG A 192 19.01 1.19 -1.41
CA ARG A 192 20.03 1.86 -2.27
C ARG A 192 20.78 3.01 -1.59
N ASP A 193 21.83 3.51 -2.23
CA ASP A 193 22.74 4.63 -1.85
C ASP A 193 22.06 6.01 -1.61
N GLN A 194 20.93 6.04 -0.91
CA GLN A 194 20.23 7.24 -0.49
C GLN A 194 20.28 7.39 1.03
N ASP A 195 20.25 8.65 1.45
CA ASP A 195 20.23 9.00 2.86
C ASP A 195 18.84 8.74 3.45
N TYR A 196 18.80 8.13 4.63
CA TYR A 196 17.58 7.88 5.41
C TYR A 196 17.53 8.87 6.56
N TYR A 197 16.44 9.64 6.64
CA TYR A 197 16.14 10.52 7.77
C TYR A 197 15.29 9.74 8.75
N ILE A 198 15.72 9.67 10.01
CA ILE A 198 15.05 8.92 11.06
C ILE A 198 14.77 9.85 12.23
N ARG A 199 13.55 9.88 12.74
CA ARG A 199 13.17 10.65 13.92
C ARG A 199 12.32 9.83 14.88
N LEU A 200 12.31 10.26 16.14
CA LEU A 200 11.30 9.83 17.10
C LEU A 200 10.15 10.82 17.09
N CYS A 201 8.93 10.31 17.16
CA CYS A 201 7.74 11.14 17.25
C CYS A 201 6.65 10.52 18.13
N HIS A 202 5.70 11.33 18.56
CA HIS A 202 4.48 10.84 19.17
C HIS A 202 3.36 10.81 18.14
N LYS A 203 2.82 9.61 17.87
CA LYS A 203 1.71 9.42 16.93
C LYS A 203 0.37 9.63 17.64
N TRP A 204 -0.35 10.65 17.22
CA TRP A 204 -1.80 10.75 17.44
C TRP A 204 -2.50 10.62 16.07
N PHE A 205 -2.77 11.73 15.39
CA PHE A 205 -3.24 11.75 13.98
C PHE A 205 -2.09 11.89 12.98
N ALA A 206 -1.06 12.66 13.35
CA ALA A 206 0.20 12.81 12.63
C ALA A 206 1.38 12.58 13.60
N CYS A 207 2.59 12.44 13.05
CA CYS A 207 3.81 12.18 13.79
C CYS A 207 4.43 13.52 14.24
N GLU A 208 4.25 13.86 15.53
CA GLU A 208 4.77 15.09 16.16
C GLU A 208 6.17 14.87 16.75
N ASP A 209 7.12 15.76 16.45
CA ASP A 209 8.53 15.60 16.82
C ASP A 209 8.74 15.32 18.32
N ALA A 210 9.44 14.23 18.62
CA ALA A 210 9.76 13.79 19.98
C ALA A 210 11.26 13.70 20.24
N GLY A 211 12.06 14.58 19.61
CA GLY A 211 13.49 14.68 19.87
C GLY A 211 14.30 15.11 18.65
N ALA A 212 15.59 14.76 18.66
CA ALA A 212 16.47 14.99 17.53
C ALA A 212 16.19 14.00 16.39
N PHE A 213 16.43 14.43 15.16
CA PHE A 213 16.48 13.55 13.99
C PHE A 213 17.92 13.08 13.75
N ALA A 214 18.08 11.91 13.14
CA ALA A 214 19.34 11.35 12.71
C ALA A 214 19.29 11.05 11.22
N VAL A 215 20.47 10.99 10.58
CA VAL A 215 20.59 10.66 9.17
C VAL A 215 21.52 9.46 9.03
N ILE A 216 21.05 8.38 8.42
CA ILE A 216 21.90 7.29 7.95
C ILE A 216 22.31 7.62 6.52
N LYS A 217 23.62 7.71 6.26
CA LYS A 217 24.12 7.94 4.91
C LYS A 217 24.07 6.65 4.09
N GLY A 218 23.47 6.70 2.91
CA GLY A 218 23.23 5.50 2.10
C GLY A 218 24.49 4.77 1.66
N LYS A 219 25.61 5.50 1.58
CA LYS A 219 26.94 5.01 1.14
C LYS A 219 27.77 4.41 2.27
N GLU A 220 27.33 4.51 3.52
CA GLU A 220 28.07 3.98 4.67
C GLU A 220 27.83 2.48 4.84
N SER A 221 28.89 1.77 5.26
CA SER A 221 28.86 0.31 5.50
C SER A 221 28.02 -0.04 6.74
N LEU A 222 27.93 0.88 7.70
CA LEU A 222 27.12 0.76 8.91
C LEU A 222 25.87 1.63 8.80
N LYS A 223 24.75 1.03 8.42
CA LYS A 223 23.45 1.72 8.28
C LYS A 223 22.68 1.74 9.60
N SER A 224 23.28 2.30 10.66
CA SER A 224 22.69 2.32 12.00
C SER A 224 22.85 3.67 12.71
N VAL A 225 21.81 4.11 13.42
CA VAL A 225 21.80 5.33 14.24
C VAL A 225 21.17 5.07 15.60
N SER A 226 21.51 5.89 16.59
CA SER A 226 20.94 5.83 17.93
C SER A 226 20.26 7.15 18.28
N LEU A 227 19.01 7.07 18.73
CA LEU A 227 18.16 8.19 19.11
C LEU A 227 17.85 8.12 20.61
N LYS A 228 18.02 9.23 21.33
CA LYS A 228 17.64 9.31 22.74
C LYS A 228 16.16 9.63 22.88
N TYR A 229 15.49 8.98 23.81
CA TYR A 229 14.09 9.28 24.16
C TYR A 229 13.99 9.77 25.60
N SER A 230 13.00 10.61 25.88
CA SER A 230 12.72 11.10 27.23
C SER A 230 11.92 10.08 28.06
N GLN A 231 10.83 9.57 27.47
CA GLN A 231 9.87 8.61 28.03
C GLN A 231 9.42 7.60 26.97
N LEU A 232 9.16 6.35 27.38
CA LEU A 232 8.54 5.33 26.54
C LEU A 232 7.03 5.42 26.68
N LEU A 233 6.39 6.23 25.84
CA LEU A 233 4.94 6.31 25.75
C LEU A 233 4.42 5.29 24.72
N PRO A 234 3.19 4.76 24.88
CA PRO A 234 2.57 3.89 23.88
C PRO A 234 2.44 4.51 22.48
N CYS A 235 2.43 5.85 22.41
CA CYS A 235 2.38 6.61 21.16
C CYS A 235 3.76 6.92 20.57
N LEU A 236 4.87 6.57 21.23
CA LEU A 236 6.21 6.82 20.71
C LEU A 236 6.48 5.91 19.50
N CYS A 237 6.79 6.52 18.36
CA CYS A 237 7.03 5.87 17.07
C CYS A 237 8.39 6.29 16.50
N ILE A 238 8.91 5.45 15.60
CA ILE A 238 10.07 5.74 14.75
C ILE A 238 9.52 6.01 13.35
N GLU A 239 9.89 7.16 12.77
CA GLU A 239 9.60 7.52 11.38
C GLU A 239 10.90 7.67 10.60
#